data_AF-A0A815ZZZ8-F1
#
_entry.id   AF-A0A815ZZZ8-F1
#
_cell.length_a   1.000
_cell.length_b   1.000
_cell.length_c   1.000
_cell.angle_alpha   90.00
_cell.angle_beta   90.00
_cell.angle_gamma   90.00
#
_symmetry.space_group_name_H-M   'P 1'
#
loop_
_entity.id
_entity.type
_entity.pdbx_description
1 polymer ?
#
loop_
_entity_poly.entity_id
_entity_poly.type
_entity_poly.pdbx_seq_one_letter_code
_entity_poly.pdbx_strand_id
1 'polypeptide(L)'
;VRLRRCEERLSALGNVIACNDYVALIHPDLDKETEELLSNTLNVECFRQTIADRVLVGSYSIFTNQGGLVHPKTTIQEQEELSSLLQVPLVAGTINRGSDVIGAGLMANDWMAFCGLDTTAHEISVIESVFKLGQHHNLSGNNAITTNKTIKDSLVDALT
;
A
#
# COMPACT_ATOMS: atom_id res chain seq x y z
N VAL A 1 6.37 20.29 7.04
CA VAL A 1 6.37 19.90 5.61
C VAL A 1 7.48 20.67 4.90
N ARG A 2 8.41 19.97 4.25
CA ARG A 2 9.44 20.59 3.40
C ARG A 2 8.92 20.62 1.97
N LEU A 3 9.00 21.76 1.30
CA LEU A 3 8.54 21.94 -0.07
C LEU A 3 9.74 22.29 -0.95
N ARG A 4 9.91 21.53 -2.03
CA ARG A 4 10.92 21.77 -3.06
C ARG A 4 10.29 21.60 -4.43
N ARG A 5 10.65 22.49 -5.36
CA ARG A 5 10.31 22.33 -6.77
C ARG A 5 11.32 21.36 -7.38
N CYS A 6 10.80 20.32 -8.00
CA CYS A 6 11.58 19.39 -8.80
C CYS A 6 11.37 19.71 -10.28
N GLU A 7 12.45 19.86 -11.04
CA GLU A 7 12.37 20.04 -12.49
C GLU A 7 12.65 18.70 -13.18
N GLU A 8 11.58 17.98 -13.51
CA GLU A 8 11.67 16.67 -14.15
C GLU A 8 10.91 16.70 -15.49
N ARG A 9 11.46 16.05 -16.52
CA ARG A 9 10.92 16.09 -17.90
C ARG A 9 10.38 14.76 -18.38
N LEU A 10 10.59 13.67 -17.64
CA LEU A 10 10.15 12.32 -18.01
C LEU A 10 8.63 12.13 -17.90
N SER A 11 8.05 12.42 -16.74
CA SER A 11 6.62 12.26 -16.45
C SER A 11 6.22 13.08 -15.22
N ALA A 12 4.93 13.06 -14.87
CA ALA A 12 4.46 13.64 -13.62
C ALA A 12 5.05 12.90 -12.42
N LEU A 13 5.47 13.63 -11.39
CA LEU A 13 6.12 13.08 -10.19
C LEU A 13 5.30 11.94 -9.53
N GLY A 14 3.96 12.08 -9.50
CA GLY A 14 3.08 11.05 -8.94
C GLY A 14 3.05 9.71 -9.69
N ASN A 15 3.48 9.68 -10.96
CA ASN A 15 3.57 8.43 -11.72
C ASN A 15 4.92 7.73 -11.53
N VAL A 16 5.97 8.51 -11.26
CA VAL A 16 7.36 8.01 -11.21
C VAL A 16 7.85 7.75 -9.79
N ILE A 17 7.13 8.24 -8.77
CA ILE A 17 7.49 8.10 -7.37
C ILE A 17 6.33 7.44 -6.61
N ALA A 18 6.65 6.39 -5.87
CA ALA A 18 5.78 5.82 -4.83
C ALA A 18 6.59 5.80 -3.53
N CYS A 19 6.07 6.35 -2.44
CA CYS A 19 6.85 6.50 -1.20
C CYS A 19 6.01 6.24 0.06
N ASN A 20 6.68 5.72 1.09
CA ASN A 20 6.23 5.76 2.48
C ASN A 20 7.19 6.63 3.31
N ASP A 21 7.13 6.55 4.63
CA ASP A 21 7.96 7.40 5.51
C ASP A 21 9.43 6.96 5.61
N TYR A 22 9.78 5.81 5.04
CA TYR A 22 11.12 5.20 5.16
C TYR A 22 11.81 5.02 3.80
N VAL A 23 11.03 4.64 2.79
CA VAL A 23 11.48 4.16 1.49
C VAL A 23 10.63 4.78 0.37
N ALA A 24 11.30 5.15 -0.72
CA ALA A 24 10.69 5.57 -1.97
C ALA A 24 11.14 4.67 -3.11
N LEU A 25 10.18 4.16 -3.88
CA LEU A 25 10.42 3.57 -5.18
C LEU A 25 10.38 4.66 -6.25
N ILE A 26 11.40 4.68 -7.10
CA ILE A 26 11.54 5.65 -8.18
C ILE A 26 11.72 4.94 -9.52
N HIS A 27 11.37 5.66 -10.60
CA HIS A 27 11.62 5.23 -11.96
C HIS A 27 13.13 4.95 -12.19
N PRO A 28 13.51 3.86 -12.90
CA PRO A 28 14.91 3.48 -13.08
C PRO A 28 15.75 4.51 -13.83
N ASP A 29 15.16 5.18 -14.82
CA ASP A 29 15.80 6.23 -15.63
C ASP A 29 15.75 7.63 -15.00
N LEU A 30 15.42 7.75 -13.71
CA LEU A 30 15.41 9.05 -13.03
C LEU A 30 16.85 9.60 -12.90
N ASP A 31 17.01 10.90 -13.12
CA ASP A 31 18.29 11.59 -12.95
C ASP A 31 18.76 11.52 -11.50
N LYS A 32 20.08 11.37 -11.30
CA LYS A 32 20.68 11.30 -9.96
C LYS A 32 20.45 12.58 -9.15
N GLU A 33 20.44 13.73 -9.80
CA GLU A 33 20.12 15.01 -9.16
C GLU A 33 18.70 15.01 -8.58
N THR A 34 17.74 14.47 -9.32
CA THR A 34 16.34 14.33 -8.89
C THR A 34 16.23 13.33 -7.73
N GLU A 35 16.94 12.20 -7.80
CA GLU A 35 17.00 11.20 -6.71
C GLU A 35 17.58 11.80 -5.41
N GLU A 36 18.69 12.52 -5.49
CA GLU A 36 19.29 13.20 -4.34
C GLU A 36 18.36 14.28 -3.78
N LEU A 37 17.66 15.03 -4.63
CA LEU A 37 16.67 16.02 -4.21
C LEU A 37 15.52 15.36 -3.43
N LEU A 38 15.00 14.23 -3.92
CA LEU A 38 13.92 13.47 -3.28
C LEU A 38 14.36 12.93 -1.93
N SER A 39 15.51 12.25 -1.87
CA SER A 39 16.03 11.68 -0.63
C SER A 39 16.28 12.75 0.43
N ASN A 40 16.86 13.90 0.06
CA ASN A 40 17.10 15.01 0.99
C ASN A 40 15.81 15.72 1.45
N THR A 41 14.80 15.80 0.58
CA THR A 41 13.55 16.52 0.87
C THR A 41 12.60 15.67 1.70
N LEU A 42 12.41 14.41 1.32
CA LEU A 42 11.51 13.45 1.96
C LEU A 42 12.18 12.71 3.11
N ASN A 43 13.50 12.69 3.17
CA ASN A 43 14.30 11.98 4.18
C ASN A 43 14.04 10.45 4.16
N VAL A 44 13.98 9.90 2.95
CA VAL A 44 13.72 8.48 2.66
C VAL A 44 14.80 7.89 1.76
N GLU A 45 14.99 6.58 1.86
CA GLU A 45 15.89 5.85 0.96
C GLU A 45 15.20 5.62 -0.38
N CYS A 46 15.85 6.05 -1.47
CA CYS A 46 15.31 5.89 -2.82
C CYS A 46 15.85 4.61 -3.46
N PHE A 47 14.96 3.76 -3.99
CA PHE A 47 15.31 2.58 -4.76
C PHE A 47 14.73 2.66 -6.17
N ARG A 48 15.58 2.41 -7.15
CA ARG A 48 15.20 2.31 -8.56
C ARG A 48 14.62 0.92 -8.80
N GLN A 49 13.33 0.85 -9.13
CA GLN A 49 12.67 -0.44 -9.30
C GLN A 49 11.57 -0.38 -10.36
N THR A 50 11.19 -1.55 -10.87
CA THR A 50 10.05 -1.74 -11.79
C THR A 50 9.03 -2.68 -11.17
N ILE A 51 7.77 -2.57 -11.58
CA ILE A 51 6.67 -3.40 -11.05
C ILE A 51 5.96 -4.05 -12.24
N ALA A 52 5.98 -5.39 -12.30
CA ALA A 52 5.40 -6.16 -13.42
C ALA A 52 5.87 -5.65 -14.79
N ASP A 53 7.19 -5.48 -14.96
CA ASP A 53 7.86 -4.92 -16.15
C ASP A 53 7.44 -3.48 -16.53
N ARG A 54 6.78 -2.75 -15.61
CA ARG A 54 6.40 -1.35 -15.82
C ARG A 54 7.29 -0.42 -15.03
N VAL A 55 7.70 0.67 -15.69
CA VAL A 55 8.59 1.69 -15.14
C VAL A 55 7.89 2.75 -14.29
N LEU A 56 6.57 2.91 -14.45
CA LEU A 56 5.77 3.92 -13.73
C LEU A 56 5.29 3.37 -12.38
N VAL A 57 6.22 3.25 -11.44
CA VAL A 57 5.95 2.67 -10.11
C VAL A 57 4.77 3.34 -9.40
N GLY A 58 4.67 4.68 -9.44
CA GLY A 58 3.61 5.43 -8.76
C GLY A 58 2.20 5.23 -9.36
N SER A 59 2.11 4.84 -10.64
CA SER A 59 0.82 4.52 -11.25
C SER A 59 0.34 3.11 -10.91
N TYR A 60 1.28 2.18 -10.69
CA TYR A 60 1.01 0.74 -10.59
C TYR A 60 1.18 0.16 -9.18
N SER A 61 1.63 0.96 -8.23
CA SER A 61 1.66 0.57 -6.82
C SER A 61 1.25 1.71 -5.91
N ILE A 62 0.75 1.32 -4.74
CA ILE A 62 0.58 2.20 -3.61
C ILE A 62 0.89 1.43 -2.35
N PHE A 63 1.68 2.02 -1.47
CA PHE A 63 2.05 1.41 -0.22
C PHE A 63 2.12 2.46 0.88
N THR A 64 1.93 1.99 2.10
CA THR A 64 1.97 2.75 3.35
C THR A 64 2.97 2.11 4.29
N ASN A 65 3.03 2.55 5.54
CA ASN A 65 3.86 1.91 6.56
C ASN A 65 3.28 0.55 7.03
N GLN A 66 2.01 0.26 6.72
CA GLN A 66 1.34 -0.95 7.19
C GLN A 66 1.29 -2.08 6.15
N GLY A 67 1.25 -1.71 4.86
CA GLY A 67 1.11 -2.63 3.74
C GLY A 67 0.98 -1.88 2.42
N GLY A 68 0.93 -2.63 1.32
CA GLY A 68 0.78 -2.06 -0.02
C GLY A 68 0.10 -2.96 -1.03
N LEU A 69 -0.45 -2.33 -2.05
CA LEU A 69 -1.09 -2.98 -3.18
C LEU A 69 -0.26 -2.74 -4.45
N VAL A 70 0.00 -3.81 -5.18
CA VAL A 70 0.77 -3.78 -6.44
C VAL A 70 -0.06 -4.34 -7.59
N HIS A 71 0.40 -4.05 -8.81
CA HIS A 71 -0.21 -4.50 -10.05
C HIS A 71 -0.57 -6.00 -10.02
N PRO A 72 -1.73 -6.42 -10.57
CA PRO A 72 -2.23 -7.78 -10.43
C PRO A 72 -1.37 -8.85 -11.14
N LYS A 73 -0.57 -8.43 -12.13
CA LYS A 73 0.33 -9.34 -12.88
C LYS A 73 1.73 -9.46 -12.28
N THR A 74 2.01 -8.81 -11.15
CA THR A 74 3.30 -8.93 -10.48
C THR A 74 3.51 -10.37 -10.02
N THR A 75 4.67 -10.95 -10.35
CA THR A 75 4.99 -12.32 -9.96
C THR A 75 5.09 -12.46 -8.44
N ILE A 76 4.91 -13.67 -7.91
CA ILE A 76 5.02 -13.90 -6.46
C ILE A 76 6.45 -13.61 -5.99
N GLN A 77 7.44 -13.94 -6.83
CA GLN A 77 8.85 -13.65 -6.56
C GLN A 77 9.11 -12.14 -6.45
N GLU A 78 8.65 -11.35 -7.41
CA GLU A 78 8.76 -9.87 -7.35
C GLU A 78 8.03 -9.30 -6.12
N GLN A 79 6.87 -9.85 -5.76
CA GLN A 79 6.14 -9.43 -4.56
C GLN A 79 6.95 -9.70 -3.28
N GLU A 80 7.59 -10.86 -3.15
CA GLU A 80 8.43 -11.21 -2.01
C GLU A 80 9.69 -10.34 -1.93
N GLU A 81 10.33 -10.07 -3.07
CA GLU A 81 11.48 -9.17 -3.16
C GLU A 81 11.11 -7.74 -2.75
N LEU A 82 10.01 -7.20 -3.28
CA LEU A 82 9.52 -5.86 -2.94
C LEU A 82 9.06 -5.78 -1.49
N SER A 83 8.41 -6.82 -0.96
CA SER A 83 7.99 -6.91 0.44
C SER A 83 9.20 -6.90 1.37
N SER A 84 10.27 -7.62 1.00
CA SER A 84 11.53 -7.64 1.74
C SER A 84 12.27 -6.29 1.67
N LEU A 85 12.19 -5.60 0.53
CA LEU A 85 12.79 -4.28 0.35
C LEU A 85 12.05 -3.21 1.17
N LEU A 86 10.71 -3.19 1.08
CA LEU A 86 9.88 -2.18 1.75
C LEU A 86 9.58 -2.50 3.21
N GLN A 87 9.87 -3.73 3.67
CA GLN A 87 9.57 -4.24 5.00
C GLN A 87 8.07 -4.20 5.36
N VAL A 88 7.20 -4.22 4.35
CA VAL A 88 5.73 -4.20 4.50
C VAL A 88 5.10 -5.28 3.63
N PRO A 89 3.99 -5.90 4.07
CA PRO A 89 3.30 -6.89 3.27
C PRO A 89 2.72 -6.26 2.00
N LEU A 90 3.03 -6.87 0.86
CA LEU A 90 2.48 -6.47 -0.44
C LEU A 90 1.54 -7.54 -0.96
N VAL A 91 0.46 -7.10 -1.60
CA VAL A 91 -0.50 -7.98 -2.27
C VAL A 91 -0.79 -7.46 -3.67
N ALA A 92 -0.82 -8.36 -4.64
CA ALA A 92 -1.29 -8.06 -5.98
C ALA A 92 -2.83 -7.94 -6.01
N GLY A 93 -3.35 -6.85 -6.58
CA GLY A 93 -4.79 -6.61 -6.64
C GLY A 93 -5.21 -5.64 -7.73
N THR A 94 -6.51 -5.40 -7.82
CA THR A 94 -7.12 -4.45 -8.76
C THR A 94 -7.99 -3.46 -8.02
N ILE A 95 -8.38 -2.40 -8.74
CA ILE A 95 -9.33 -1.42 -8.24
C ILE A 95 -10.36 -1.05 -9.32
N ASN A 96 -11.48 -0.43 -8.95
CA ASN A 96 -12.49 0.04 -9.92
C ASN A 96 -12.96 -1.05 -10.92
N ARG A 97 -13.32 -2.24 -10.41
CA ARG A 97 -13.76 -3.40 -11.22
C ARG A 97 -12.68 -3.96 -12.14
N GLY A 98 -11.48 -4.19 -11.62
CA GLY A 98 -10.41 -4.85 -12.39
C GLY A 98 -9.43 -3.92 -13.11
N SER A 99 -9.40 -2.63 -12.78
CA SER A 99 -8.35 -1.72 -13.24
C SER A 99 -7.01 -2.11 -12.64
N ASP A 100 -5.98 -2.10 -13.49
CA ASP A 100 -4.59 -2.39 -13.14
C ASP A 100 -3.81 -1.13 -12.72
N VAL A 101 -4.40 0.06 -12.88
CA VAL A 101 -3.81 1.36 -12.48
C VAL A 101 -4.24 1.71 -11.05
N ILE A 102 -3.49 1.19 -10.09
CA ILE A 102 -3.81 1.28 -8.67
C ILE A 102 -3.60 2.69 -8.13
N GLY A 103 -2.47 3.33 -8.46
CA GLY A 103 -2.10 4.65 -7.92
C GLY A 103 -3.04 5.79 -8.34
N ALA A 104 -3.78 5.61 -9.44
CA ALA A 104 -4.81 6.58 -9.87
C ALA A 104 -6.17 6.35 -9.19
N GLY A 105 -6.45 5.13 -8.75
CA GLY A 105 -7.75 4.71 -8.21
C GLY A 105 -7.81 4.62 -6.69
N LEU A 106 -6.66 4.56 -6.01
CA LEU A 106 -6.52 4.39 -4.57
C LEU A 106 -5.59 5.47 -4.01
N MET A 107 -5.99 6.08 -2.90
CA MET A 107 -5.09 6.82 -2.02
C MET A 107 -5.23 6.27 -0.61
N ALA A 108 -4.11 5.91 0.02
CA ALA A 108 -4.11 5.30 1.34
C ALA A 108 -3.10 5.99 2.26
N ASN A 109 -3.46 6.05 3.54
CA ASN A 109 -2.55 6.33 4.63
C ASN A 109 -2.72 5.22 5.71
N ASP A 110 -2.05 5.36 6.84
CA ASP A 110 -2.03 4.33 7.89
C ASP A 110 -3.40 4.09 8.58
N TRP A 111 -4.39 4.97 8.38
CA TRP A 111 -5.67 4.93 9.10
C TRP A 111 -6.91 5.07 8.19
N MET A 112 -6.74 5.40 6.91
CA MET A 112 -7.82 5.61 5.96
C MET A 112 -7.35 5.35 4.53
N ALA A 113 -8.24 4.81 3.71
CA ALA A 113 -8.05 4.74 2.26
C ALA A 113 -9.29 5.24 1.52
N PHE A 114 -9.05 5.94 0.42
CA PHE A 114 -10.05 6.41 -0.52
C PHE A 114 -9.88 5.64 -1.83
N CYS A 115 -10.94 4.96 -2.26
CA CYS A 115 -11.00 4.25 -3.53
C CYS A 115 -12.08 4.87 -4.44
N GLY A 116 -11.99 4.62 -5.74
CA GLY A 116 -13.02 5.05 -6.68
C GLY A 116 -14.36 4.34 -6.44
N LEU A 117 -15.46 5.01 -6.83
CA LEU A 117 -16.83 4.55 -6.57
C LEU A 117 -17.15 3.17 -7.18
N ASP A 118 -16.49 2.83 -8.27
CA ASP A 118 -16.69 1.56 -8.96
C ASP A 118 -15.98 0.38 -8.29
N THR A 119 -15.16 0.62 -7.25
CA THR A 119 -14.44 -0.42 -6.53
C THR A 119 -15.41 -1.41 -5.88
N THR A 120 -15.20 -2.70 -6.15
CA THR A 120 -16.09 -3.76 -5.68
C THR A 120 -15.86 -4.08 -4.20
N ALA A 121 -16.88 -4.64 -3.52
CA ALA A 121 -16.77 -5.03 -2.11
C ALA A 121 -15.61 -6.01 -1.84
N HIS A 122 -15.27 -6.85 -2.81
CA HIS A 122 -14.13 -7.76 -2.70
C HIS A 122 -12.79 -7.02 -2.76
N GLU A 123 -12.64 -6.07 -3.68
CA GLU A 123 -11.44 -5.21 -3.76
C GLU A 123 -11.28 -4.38 -2.48
N ILE A 124 -12.38 -3.84 -1.95
CA ILE A 124 -12.38 -3.09 -0.67
C ILE A 124 -11.92 -3.99 0.49
N SER A 125 -12.44 -5.21 0.61
CA SER A 125 -12.05 -6.14 1.68
C SER A 125 -10.56 -6.50 1.63
N VAL A 126 -9.99 -6.64 0.42
CA VAL A 126 -8.55 -6.86 0.24
C VAL A 126 -7.76 -5.63 0.69
N ILE A 127 -8.17 -4.42 0.28
CA ILE A 127 -7.53 -3.16 0.68
C ILE A 127 -7.58 -3.00 2.21
N GLU A 128 -8.73 -3.22 2.84
CA GLU A 128 -8.87 -3.13 4.31
C GLU A 128 -7.94 -4.10 5.04
N SER A 129 -7.81 -5.32 4.55
CA SER A 129 -6.93 -6.34 5.11
C SER A 129 -5.45 -5.97 4.98
N VAL A 130 -5.01 -5.54 3.78
CA VAL A 130 -3.62 -5.22 3.46
C VAL A 130 -3.13 -3.98 4.21
N PHE A 131 -3.93 -2.92 4.21
CA PHE A 131 -3.60 -1.66 4.87
C PHE A 131 -3.97 -1.67 6.37
N LYS A 132 -4.53 -2.77 6.89
CA LYS A 132 -4.99 -2.95 8.28
C LYS A 132 -6.00 -1.87 8.73
N LEU A 133 -6.80 -1.38 7.80
CA LEU A 133 -7.81 -0.35 8.01
C LEU A 133 -9.02 -1.01 8.69
N GLY A 134 -9.17 -0.79 9.99
CA GLY A 134 -10.25 -1.39 10.78
C GLY A 134 -9.81 -1.86 12.17
N GLN A 135 -8.50 -2.05 12.40
CA GLN A 135 -8.01 -2.36 13.75
C GLN A 135 -8.15 -1.16 14.71
N HIS A 136 -8.11 0.07 14.20
CA HIS A 136 -8.32 1.27 15.04
C HIS A 136 -9.76 1.43 15.56
N HIS A 137 -10.77 0.85 14.90
CA HIS A 137 -12.13 0.82 15.42
C HIS A 137 -12.28 -0.16 16.60
N ASN A 138 -11.44 -1.20 16.67
CA ASN A 138 -11.48 -2.18 17.76
C ASN A 138 -10.79 -1.71 19.05
N LEU A 139 -10.04 -0.60 19.04
CA LEU A 139 -9.45 -0.01 20.24
C LEU A 139 -10.43 0.87 21.05
N SER A 140 -11.60 1.21 20.48
CA SER A 140 -12.74 1.78 21.23
C SER A 140 -13.85 0.75 21.53
N GLY A 141 -13.62 -0.53 21.23
CA GLY A 141 -14.64 -1.59 21.37
C GLY A 141 -14.01 -2.95 21.64
N ASN A 142 -13.55 -3.15 22.86
CA ASN A 142 -12.88 -4.35 23.35
C ASN A 142 -13.80 -5.59 23.45
N ASN A 143 -14.60 -5.94 22.43
CA ASN A 143 -15.71 -6.91 22.58
C ASN A 143 -16.02 -7.85 21.39
N ALA A 144 -15.11 -8.08 20.43
CA ALA A 144 -15.39 -9.03 19.33
C ALA A 144 -14.62 -10.36 19.39
N ILE A 145 -13.43 -10.39 20.00
CA ILE A 145 -12.59 -11.61 20.05
C ILE A 145 -12.81 -12.41 21.35
N THR A 146 -13.23 -11.76 22.43
CA THR A 146 -13.57 -12.43 23.70
C THR A 146 -14.89 -13.20 23.62
N THR A 147 -15.85 -12.75 22.80
CA THR A 147 -17.21 -13.32 22.71
C THR A 147 -17.21 -14.75 22.20
N ASN A 148 -16.37 -15.11 21.21
CA ASN A 148 -16.35 -16.49 20.69
C ASN A 148 -15.73 -17.51 21.65
N LYS A 149 -14.84 -17.10 22.56
CA LYS A 149 -14.29 -17.99 23.60
C LYS A 149 -15.27 -18.12 24.76
N THR A 150 -15.86 -17.00 25.21
CA THR A 150 -16.85 -17.01 26.30
C THR A 150 -18.14 -17.74 25.93
N ILE A 151 -18.62 -17.65 24.69
CA ILE A 151 -19.82 -18.40 24.24
C ILE A 151 -19.55 -19.91 24.19
N LYS A 152 -18.36 -20.35 23.78
CA LYS A 152 -17.99 -21.77 23.78
C LYS A 152 -17.89 -22.33 25.19
N ASP A 153 -17.26 -21.60 26.11
CA ASP A 153 -17.11 -22.05 27.50
C ASP A 153 -18.48 -22.08 28.22
N SER A 154 -19.38 -21.13 27.92
CA SER A 154 -20.73 -21.08 28.51
C SER A 154 -21.68 -22.18 28.00
N LEU A 155 -21.45 -22.69 26.78
CA LEU A 155 -22.24 -23.80 26.21
C LEU A 155 -21.81 -25.16 26.78
N VAL A 156 -20.55 -25.31 27.21
CA VAL A 156 -20.04 -26.55 27.79
C VAL A 156 -20.52 -26.73 29.24
N ASP A 157 -20.59 -25.64 30.01
CA ASP A 157 -21.12 -25.66 31.39
C ASP A 157 -22.65 -25.87 31.47
N ALA A 158 -23.39 -25.64 30.38
CA ALA A 158 -24.84 -25.90 30.34
C ALA A 158 -25.19 -27.36 29.97
N LEU A 159 -24.20 -28.16 29.55
CA LEU A 159 -24.36 -29.54 29.09
C LEU A 159 -23.72 -30.59 30.02
N THR A 160 -23.30 -30.18 31.22
CA THR A 160 -22.81 -31.07 32.29
C THR A 160 -23.68 -30.91 33.53
#